data_AF-A0A7K6AYR6-F1
#
_entry.id   AF-A0A7K6AYR6-F1
#
_cell.length_a   1.000
_cell.length_b   1.000
_cell.length_c   1.000
_cell.angle_alpha   90.00
_cell.angle_beta   90.00
_cell.angle_gamma   90.00
#
_symmetry.space_group_name_H-M   'P 1'
#
loop_
_entity.id
_entity.type
_entity.pdbx_description
1 polymer ?
#
loop_
_entity_poly.entity_id
_entity_poly.type
_entity_poly.pdbx_seq_one_letter_code
_entity_poly.pdbx_strand_id
1 'polypeptide(L)' 'LTQHMHTHTAKKLYQCGDCGKGFSQSSHLTLHMRPHTSEKPYCCGDCGKSFSHSFSLSLHVQTHTGEKPYRFGDYG' A
#
# COMPACT_ATOMS: atom_id res chain seq x y z
N LEU A 1 33.05 12.52 3.11
CA LEU A 1 31.95 13.43 3.55
C LEU A 1 31.06 13.75 2.35
N THR A 2 30.22 12.80 1.92
CA THR A 2 29.30 13.02 0.79
C THR A 2 28.00 12.26 1.01
N GLN A 3 27.50 12.36 2.24
CA GLN A 3 26.26 11.76 2.68
C GLN A 3 25.43 12.81 3.44
N HIS A 4 25.26 14.01 2.87
CA HIS A 4 24.37 14.99 3.48
C HIS A 4 23.77 16.08 2.58
N MET A 5 23.86 16.04 1.24
CA MET A 5 23.44 17.24 0.47
C MET A 5 22.71 16.94 -0.83
N HIS A 6 21.54 16.27 -0.79
CA HIS A 6 20.52 16.43 -1.85
C HIS A 6 19.07 16.36 -1.33
N THR A 7 18.85 16.69 -0.06
CA THR A 7 17.53 16.75 0.59
C THR A 7 16.64 17.93 0.19
N HIS A 8 16.86 18.58 -0.97
CA HIS A 8 15.97 19.63 -1.49
C HIS A 8 15.75 19.64 -3.01
N THR A 9 15.87 18.50 -3.69
CA THR A 9 15.36 18.38 -5.07
C THR A 9 14.81 16.98 -5.31
N ALA A 10 13.77 16.61 -4.55
CA ALA A 10 12.90 15.55 -5.03
C ALA A 10 12.21 16.08 -6.29
N LYS A 11 12.82 15.82 -7.45
CA LYS A 11 12.11 15.83 -8.74
C LYS A 11 11.01 14.77 -8.59
N LYS A 12 9.87 15.16 -8.01
CA LYS A 12 8.63 14.37 -7.99
C LYS A 12 8.17 14.33 -9.44
N LEU A 13 8.71 13.39 -10.21
CA LEU A 13 8.42 13.26 -11.63
C LEU A 13 7.00 12.72 -11.87
N TYR A 14 6.47 11.95 -10.92
CA TYR A 14 5.17 11.29 -11.04
C TYR A 14 4.18 11.94 -10.08
N GLN A 15 3.30 12.80 -10.59
CA GLN A 15 2.30 13.51 -9.80
C GLN A 15 0.92 12.88 -9.98
N CYS A 16 0.20 12.74 -8.86
CA CYS A 16 -1.22 12.40 -8.89
C CYS A 16 -2.03 13.60 -9.39
N GLY A 17 -2.82 13.40 -10.45
CA GLY A 17 -3.70 14.43 -10.99
C GLY A 17 -4.86 14.81 -10.07
N ASP A 18 -5.35 13.86 -9.26
CA ASP A 18 -6.53 14.07 -8.40
C ASP A 18 -6.22 14.86 -7.12
N CYS A 19 -5.02 14.69 -6.55
CA CYS A 19 -4.67 15.31 -5.26
C CYS A 19 -3.32 16.04 -5.27
N GLY A 20 -2.63 16.10 -6.41
CA GLY A 20 -1.35 16.79 -6.55
C GLY A 20 -0.17 16.13 -5.83
N LYS A 21 -0.36 14.98 -5.17
CA LYS A 21 0.72 14.28 -4.46
C LYS A 21 1.69 13.67 -5.46
N GLY A 22 2.95 14.11 -5.43
CA GLY A 22 3.99 13.47 -6.24
C GLY A 22 4.72 12.30 -5.57
N PHE A 23 5.39 11.52 -6.40
CA PHE A 23 6.15 10.33 -6.04
C PHE A 23 7.47 10.31 -6.82
N SER A 24 8.47 9.64 -6.26
CA SER A 24 9.77 9.43 -6.91
C SER A 24 9.75 8.26 -7.91
N GLN A 25 8.74 7.39 -7.84
CA GLN A 25 8.61 6.20 -8.68
C GLN A 25 7.19 6.09 -9.25
N SER A 26 7.07 5.64 -10.50
CA SER A 26 5.78 5.42 -11.18
C SER A 26 4.97 4.28 -10.57
N SER A 27 5.63 3.24 -10.05
CA SER A 27 4.98 2.14 -9.33
C SER A 27 4.23 2.63 -8.09
N HIS A 28 4.82 3.56 -7.33
CA HIS A 28 4.19 4.19 -6.17
C HIS A 28 3.03 5.10 -6.55
N LEU A 29 3.15 5.87 -7.65
CA LEU A 29 2.01 6.63 -8.18
C LEU A 29 0.88 5.67 -8.58
N THR A 30 1.18 4.59 -9.30
CA THR A 30 0.18 3.60 -9.73
C THR A 30 -0.55 2.96 -8.56
N LEU A 31 0.19 2.56 -7.50
CA LEU A 31 -0.41 2.06 -6.26
C LEU A 31 -1.26 3.13 -5.57
N HIS A 32 -0.82 4.38 -5.60
CA HIS A 32 -1.56 5.51 -5.04
C HIS A 32 -2.84 5.85 -5.81
N MET A 33 -2.92 5.58 -7.12
CA MET A 33 -4.13 5.83 -7.91
C MET A 33 -5.24 4.81 -7.62
N ARG A 34 -4.91 3.60 -7.16
CA ARG A 34 -5.91 2.55 -6.85
C ARG A 34 -7.05 3.00 -5.91
N PRO A 35 -6.80 3.74 -4.81
CA PRO A 35 -7.89 4.27 -4.00
C PRO A 35 -8.69 5.40 -4.68
N HIS A 36 -8.11 6.17 -5.61
CA HIS A 36 -8.83 7.22 -6.34
C HIS A 36 -9.83 6.63 -7.34
N THR A 37 -9.46 5.55 -8.02
CA THR A 37 -10.35 4.86 -8.96
C THR A 37 -11.45 4.05 -8.25
N SER A 38 -11.42 4.00 -6.91
CA SER A 38 -12.26 3.09 -6.09
C SER A 38 -12.15 1.61 -6.51
N GLU A 39 -11.17 1.27 -7.35
CA GLU A 39 -10.97 -0.09 -7.81
C GLU A 39 -10.39 -0.90 -6.65
N LYS A 40 -11.18 -1.87 -6.23
CA LYS A 40 -10.85 -2.80 -5.16
C LYS A 40 -10.86 -4.21 -5.75
N PRO A 41 -9.83 -4.57 -6.54
CA PRO A 41 -9.80 -5.85 -7.23
C PRO A 41 -9.71 -7.04 -6.27
N TYR A 42 -9.39 -6.82 -4.99
CA TYR A 42 -9.28 -7.86 -3.99
C TYR A 42 -10.55 -7.91 -3.13
N CYS A 43 -11.46 -8.82 -3.43
CA CYS A 43 -12.69 -9.03 -2.68
C CYS A 43 -12.60 -10.25 -1.74
N CYS A 44 -13.23 -10.12 -0.58
CA CYS A 44 -13.41 -11.21 0.38
C CYS A 44 -14.62 -12.06 -0.04
N GLY A 45 -14.39 -13.36 -0.25
CA GLY A 45 -15.45 -14.30 -0.60
C GLY A 45 -16.51 -14.48 0.49
N ASP A 46 -16.12 -14.38 1.77
CA ASP A 46 -17.01 -14.66 2.91
C ASP A 46 -18.00 -13.53 3.23
N CYS A 47 -17.60 -12.27 3.01
CA CYS A 47 -18.43 -11.10 3.38
C CYS A 47 -18.55 -10.02 2.30
N GLY A 48 -17.96 -10.23 1.12
CA GLY A 48 -18.04 -9.29 -0.01
C GLY A 48 -17.24 -7.98 0.15
N LYS A 49 -16.52 -7.79 1.26
CA LYS A 49 -15.67 -6.60 1.45
C LYS A 49 -14.54 -6.57 0.44
N SER A 50 -14.35 -5.40 -0.19
CA SER A 50 -13.33 -5.21 -1.22
C SER A 50 -12.20 -4.28 -0.74
N PHE A 51 -10.98 -4.60 -1.15
CA PHE A 51 -9.72 -3.96 -0.76
C PHE A 51 -8.88 -3.59 -1.99
N SER A 52 -8.10 -2.51 -1.88
CA SER A 52 -7.21 -2.04 -2.96
C SER A 52 -5.87 -2.78 -3.01
N HIS A 53 -5.52 -3.54 -1.97
CA HIS A 53 -4.26 -4.27 -1.82
C HIS A 53 -4.51 -5.71 -1.35
N SER A 54 -3.73 -6.66 -1.88
CA SER A 54 -3.82 -8.08 -1.51
C SER A 54 -3.48 -8.34 -0.04
N PHE A 55 -2.48 -7.64 0.51
CA PHE A 55 -2.11 -7.75 1.92
C PHE A 55 -3.26 -7.35 2.86
N SER A 56 -4.01 -6.30 2.50
CA SER A 56 -5.19 -5.88 3.28
C SER A 56 -6.31 -6.91 3.26
N LEU A 57 -6.55 -7.57 2.10
CA LEU A 57 -7.49 -8.68 2.02
C LEU A 57 -7.02 -9.87 2.86
N SER A 58 -5.74 -10.24 2.78
CA SER A 58 -5.17 -11.36 3.54
C SER A 58 -5.32 -11.17 5.05
N LEU A 59 -4.97 -9.98 5.56
CA LEU A 59 -5.18 -9.62 6.96
C LEU A 59 -6.66 -9.64 7.36
N HIS A 60 -7.54 -9.20 6.46
CA HIS A 60 -8.98 -9.25 6.70
C HIS A 60 -9.51 -10.68 6.77
N VAL A 61 -9.09 -11.58 5.88
CA VAL A 61 -9.55 -12.98 5.90
C VAL A 61 -9.16 -13.68 7.21
N GLN A 62 -8.00 -13.35 7.78
CA GLN A 62 -7.61 -13.84 9.11
C GLN A 62 -8.58 -13.43 10.23
N THR A 63 -9.30 -12.32 10.07
CA THR A 63 -10.34 -11.93 11.05
C THR A 63 -11.57 -12.84 11.03
N HIS A 64 -11.83 -13.53 9.91
CA HIS A 64 -12.91 -14.53 9.81
C HIS A 64 -12.49 -15.88 10.38
N THR A 65 -11.25 -16.30 10.10
CA THR A 65 -10.73 -17.59 10.59
C THR A 65 -10.32 -17.52 12.06
N GLY A 66 -10.12 -16.32 12.63
CA GLY A 66 -9.62 -16.13 13.99
C GLY A 66 -8.15 -16.54 14.14
N GLU A 67 -7.47 -16.82 13.04
CA GLU A 67 -6.06 -17.19 13.03
C GLU A 67 -5.24 -15.94 13.31
N LYS A 68 -4.54 -15.95 14.45
CA LYS A 68 -3.65 -14.86 14.86
C LYS A 68 -2.54 -14.72 13.80
N PRO A 69 -2.19 -13.49 13.36
CA PRO A 69 -1.07 -13.31 12.44
C PRO A 69 0.18 -13.92 13.09
N TYR A 70 0.93 -14.68 12.31
CA TYR A 70 2.16 -15.36 12.68
C TYR A 70 2.93 -14.58 13.77
N ARG A 71 3.06 -15.15 14.97
CA ARG A 71 3.95 -14.62 16.01
C ARG A 71 5.34 -14.53 15.39
N PHE A 72 5.86 -13.32 15.22
CA PHE A 72 7.26 -13.12 14.85
C PHE A 72 8.10 -13.49 16.07
N GLY A 73 8.61 -14.73 16.07
CA GLY A 73 9.80 -15.19 16.79
C GLY A 73 9.83 -15.05 18.31
N ASP A 74 9.66 -16.18 19.00
CA ASP A 74 10.55 -16.51 20.11
C ASP A 74 11.98 -16.57 19.54
N TYR A 75 12.73 -15.48 19.66
CA TYR A 75 14.18 -15.53 19.57
C TYR A 75 14.69 -16.05 20.91
N GLY A 76 15.04 -17.34 20.94
CA GLY A 76 15.89 -17.93 21.97
C GLY A 76 17.34 -17.49 21.80
#